data_AF-A0A537UXW7-F1
#
_entry.id   AF-A0A537UXW7-F1
#
_cell.length_a   1.000
_cell.length_b   1.000
_cell.length_c   1.000
_cell.angle_alpha   90.00
_cell.angle_beta   90.00
_cell.angle_gamma   90.00
#
_symmetry.space_group_name_H-M   'P 1'
#
loop_
_entity.id
_entity.type
_entity.pdbx_description
1 polymer ?
#
loop_
_entity_poly.entity_id
_entity_poly.type
_entity_poly.pdbx_seq_one_letter_code
_entity_poly.pdbx_strand_id
1 'polypeptide(L)'
;MNDKFAISRRAFTGGAVVLGLGGKAALAQGFAGLGMNGGGFASVIPGKTFAFPADHGPHPDYRIEWWYVTTNLMDAAGIAYGAQWTLFRQAMQPGAQQEGWANQQIWMGHAAVTRADTHRYSETFARGGVGQAGVEPKPFRAWIDSWQMRGLDPIGDDSIAPLELTASGTDFSYTLRLDADRALVLQGDGGYSKKSERGQASYYYSQPYFKVAGSITIDDKPAQVTGRAWMDREWSSQPLTSDQTGWDWLSLHLNEGEKLMLFRLRQADGNNYRSGNWILPAGKTEQLASADIEMTPTAFTEIEGRKIPVAWRIAIPRLALSIECSPLNARSWMATSFRYWEGPISFRGSHGGVGYLEMTGY
;
A
#
# COMPACT_ATOMS: atom_id res chain seq x y z
N MET A 1 -14.94 67.99 38.22
CA MET A 1 -13.53 67.85 38.62
C MET A 1 -12.71 67.80 37.35
N ASN A 2 -11.96 68.87 37.08
CA ASN A 2 -10.96 68.96 36.02
C ASN A 2 -9.81 67.96 36.30
N ASP A 3 -9.17 67.39 35.29
CA ASP A 3 -7.96 67.98 34.68
C ASP A 3 -7.29 67.03 33.67
N LYS A 4 -6.74 67.65 32.63
CA LYS A 4 -5.81 67.06 31.65
C LYS A 4 -4.50 66.69 32.34
N PHE A 5 -3.77 65.67 31.88
CA PHE A 5 -2.30 65.75 31.78
C PHE A 5 -1.71 64.75 30.77
N ALA A 6 -0.58 65.17 30.21
CA ALA A 6 0.08 64.69 29.00
C ALA A 6 1.28 63.76 29.26
N ILE A 7 1.86 63.28 28.16
CA ILE A 7 3.00 62.37 27.96
C ILE A 7 4.31 62.86 28.62
N SER A 8 5.15 61.97 29.18
CA SER A 8 6.63 61.97 29.00
C SER A 8 7.42 60.81 29.66
N ARG A 9 8.20 60.13 28.82
CA ARG A 9 9.55 59.49 28.92
C ARG A 9 10.36 59.40 30.24
N ARG A 10 10.95 58.19 30.41
CA ARG A 10 12.33 57.78 30.84
C ARG A 10 12.64 57.36 32.29
N ALA A 11 12.99 56.07 32.46
CA ALA A 11 14.22 55.51 33.08
C ALA A 11 14.20 53.97 32.82
N PHE A 12 15.02 53.31 31.98
CA PHE A 12 16.47 52.99 32.03
C PHE A 12 16.86 52.37 33.40
N THR A 13 17.23 51.09 33.54
CA THR A 13 18.42 50.40 33.02
C THR A 13 18.30 48.85 33.09
N GLY A 14 19.03 48.14 32.21
CA GLY A 14 19.38 46.72 32.40
C GLY A 14 19.42 45.92 31.11
N GLY A 15 20.51 46.01 30.35
CA GLY A 15 20.70 45.26 29.11
C GLY A 15 21.24 43.84 29.31
N ALA A 16 21.00 42.96 28.34
CA ALA A 16 21.98 42.04 27.77
C ALA A 16 21.39 41.39 26.51
N VAL A 17 22.08 41.57 25.39
CA VAL A 17 21.90 40.77 24.18
C VAL A 17 22.57 39.41 24.41
N VAL A 18 21.85 38.31 24.22
CA VAL A 18 22.44 37.02 23.82
C VAL A 18 21.53 36.38 22.76
N LEU A 19 22.09 36.25 21.56
CA LEU A 19 21.64 35.35 20.51
C LEU A 19 21.70 33.90 21.01
N GLY A 20 20.65 33.12 20.78
CA GLY A 20 20.64 31.71 21.17
C GLY A 20 19.54 30.91 20.47
N LEU A 21 19.91 30.34 19.34
CA LEU A 21 19.32 29.22 18.62
C LEU A 21 18.49 28.25 19.47
N GLY A 22 17.42 27.71 18.88
CA GLY A 22 17.05 26.31 19.14
C GLY A 22 15.55 26.00 19.17
N GLY A 23 15.10 25.23 18.19
CA GLY A 23 13.92 24.37 18.35
C GLY A 23 12.63 24.87 17.71
N LYS A 24 12.57 24.84 16.37
CA LYS A 24 11.29 24.53 15.73
C LYS A 24 10.96 23.09 16.13
N ALA A 25 10.08 22.93 17.12
CA ALA A 25 9.44 21.66 17.39
C ALA A 25 8.60 21.30 16.16
N ALA A 26 9.19 20.52 15.26
CA ALA A 26 8.45 19.86 14.20
C ALA A 26 7.51 18.86 14.87
N LEU A 27 6.20 19.13 14.82
CA LEU A 27 5.19 18.16 15.16
C LEU A 27 5.30 17.00 14.17
N ALA A 28 5.90 15.89 14.61
CA ALA A 28 5.93 14.64 13.87
C ALA A 28 4.52 14.02 13.87
N GLN A 29 3.71 14.38 12.87
CA GLN A 29 2.50 13.65 12.54
C GLN A 29 2.88 12.45 11.66
N GLY A 30 2.57 11.24 12.13
CA GLY A 30 2.77 10.00 11.37
C GLY A 30 2.04 10.04 10.01
N PHE A 31 2.58 9.32 9.03
CA PHE A 31 2.00 9.20 7.69
C PHE A 31 0.52 8.80 7.79
N ALA A 32 -0.40 9.41 7.03
CA ALA A 32 -1.83 9.06 7.02
C ALA A 32 -2.59 9.05 8.35
N GLY A 33 -2.13 9.76 9.39
CA GLY A 33 -2.78 9.67 10.71
C GLY A 33 -2.55 8.32 11.40
N LEU A 34 -1.60 7.55 10.86
CA LEU A 34 -0.99 6.38 11.46
C LEU A 34 -0.08 6.86 12.61
N GLY A 35 -0.60 7.44 13.68
CA GLY A 35 0.29 7.94 14.75
C GLY A 35 -0.31 8.12 16.14
N MET A 36 -1.52 7.62 16.41
CA MET A 36 -2.12 7.73 17.75
C MET A 36 -2.20 6.37 18.45
N ASN A 37 -1.99 6.35 19.76
CA ASN A 37 -2.06 5.14 20.61
C ASN A 37 -3.40 4.39 20.43
N GLY A 38 -3.35 3.06 20.29
CA GLY A 38 -4.49 2.18 20.02
C GLY A 38 -5.45 1.95 21.19
N GLY A 39 -5.71 2.96 22.03
CA GLY A 39 -6.67 2.84 23.13
C GLY A 39 -8.07 2.55 22.59
N GLY A 40 -8.57 1.33 22.82
CA GLY A 40 -9.92 0.89 22.46
C GLY A 40 -10.06 0.13 21.14
N PHE A 41 -9.02 0.07 20.29
CA PHE A 41 -9.03 -0.77 19.09
C PHE A 41 -8.54 -2.20 19.39
N ALA A 42 -9.00 -3.19 18.62
CA ALA A 42 -8.52 -4.56 18.72
C ALA A 42 -7.01 -4.64 18.42
N SER A 43 -6.27 -5.44 19.18
CA SER A 43 -4.85 -5.67 18.94
C SER A 43 -4.61 -6.83 17.97
N VAL A 44 -3.50 -6.79 17.25
CA VAL A 44 -3.02 -7.91 16.44
C VAL A 44 -2.20 -8.81 17.37
N ILE A 45 -2.63 -10.06 17.54
CA ILE A 45 -1.97 -11.04 18.41
C ILE A 45 -1.69 -12.32 17.63
N PRO A 46 -0.63 -13.08 17.97
CA PRO A 46 -0.38 -14.37 17.33
C PRO A 46 -1.53 -15.36 17.51
N GLY A 47 -1.67 -16.31 16.57
CA GLY A 47 -2.62 -17.41 16.68
C GLY A 47 -4.05 -17.13 16.19
N LYS A 48 -4.29 -16.03 15.46
CA LYS A 48 -5.58 -15.84 14.75
C LYS A 48 -5.82 -17.00 13.80
N THR A 49 -7.00 -17.61 13.91
CA THR A 49 -7.52 -18.51 12.88
C THR A 49 -8.28 -17.68 11.86
N PHE A 50 -7.87 -17.76 10.59
CA PHE A 50 -8.60 -17.10 9.51
C PHE A 50 -9.84 -17.91 9.13
N ALA A 51 -10.95 -17.23 8.87
CA ALA A 51 -12.23 -17.81 8.49
C ALA A 51 -12.74 -17.12 7.22
N PHE A 52 -12.78 -17.86 6.12
CA PHE A 52 -13.26 -17.35 4.83
C PHE A 52 -14.70 -17.84 4.57
N PRO A 53 -15.59 -17.01 4.00
CA PRO A 53 -15.31 -15.71 3.38
C PRO A 53 -15.35 -14.52 4.36
N ALA A 54 -15.58 -14.73 5.67
CA ALA A 54 -15.74 -13.64 6.62
C ALA A 54 -14.54 -12.66 6.65
N ASP A 55 -13.31 -13.17 6.64
CA ASP A 55 -12.06 -12.39 6.61
C ASP A 55 -11.75 -11.76 5.23
N HIS A 56 -12.60 -11.95 4.21
CA HIS A 56 -12.59 -11.11 3.00
C HIS A 56 -13.24 -9.75 3.26
N GLY A 57 -14.17 -9.70 4.22
CA GLY A 57 -14.88 -8.50 4.63
C GLY A 57 -14.03 -7.52 5.42
N PRO A 58 -14.66 -6.43 5.91
CA PRO A 58 -14.00 -5.43 6.72
C PRO A 58 -13.87 -5.87 8.18
N HIS A 59 -12.85 -5.35 8.87
CA HIS A 59 -12.57 -5.65 10.28
C HIS A 59 -12.69 -4.39 11.15
N PRO A 60 -13.92 -3.88 11.40
CA PRO A 60 -14.17 -2.55 11.96
C PRO A 60 -13.54 -2.28 13.34
N ASP A 61 -13.27 -3.34 14.11
CA ASP A 61 -12.63 -3.26 15.43
C ASP A 61 -11.14 -2.90 15.34
N TYR A 62 -10.54 -3.06 14.16
CA TYR A 62 -9.18 -2.63 13.86
C TYR A 62 -9.18 -1.22 13.28
N ARG A 63 -8.09 -0.50 13.52
CA ARG A 63 -7.99 0.90 13.11
C ARG A 63 -7.79 1.07 11.61
N ILE A 64 -6.94 0.25 11.00
CA ILE A 64 -6.50 0.39 9.61
C ILE A 64 -6.58 -0.92 8.86
N GLU A 65 -6.90 -0.82 7.57
CA GLU A 65 -7.13 -1.98 6.72
C GLU A 65 -7.07 -1.61 5.23
N TRP A 66 -6.60 -2.52 4.38
CA TRP A 66 -6.59 -2.28 2.93
C TRP A 66 -6.81 -3.51 2.05
N TRP A 67 -7.43 -3.27 0.90
CA TRP A 67 -7.54 -4.16 -0.25
C TRP A 67 -6.67 -3.58 -1.35
N TYR A 68 -5.64 -4.30 -1.78
CA TYR A 68 -4.67 -3.80 -2.74
C TYR A 68 -4.48 -4.79 -3.86
N VAL A 69 -4.60 -4.35 -5.12
CA VAL A 69 -4.35 -5.15 -6.31
C VAL A 69 -3.32 -4.46 -7.18
N THR A 70 -2.32 -5.21 -7.61
CA THR A 70 -1.33 -4.79 -8.61
C THR A 70 -1.35 -5.73 -9.79
N THR A 71 -1.07 -5.20 -10.98
CA THR A 71 -1.13 -5.98 -12.21
C THR A 71 0.09 -5.75 -13.10
N ASN A 72 0.53 -6.83 -13.77
CA ASN A 72 1.53 -6.82 -14.83
C ASN A 72 0.87 -7.35 -16.09
N LEU A 73 0.71 -6.48 -17.09
CA LEU A 73 -0.15 -6.72 -18.24
C LEU A 73 0.61 -6.51 -19.55
N MET A 74 0.13 -7.14 -20.62
CA MET A 74 0.59 -6.89 -21.98
C MET A 74 -0.58 -6.96 -22.97
N ASP A 75 -0.48 -6.22 -24.06
CA ASP A 75 -1.37 -6.37 -25.22
C ASP A 75 -0.85 -7.42 -26.22
N ALA A 76 -1.60 -7.66 -27.29
CA ALA A 76 -1.23 -8.61 -28.34
C ALA A 76 0.01 -8.19 -29.15
N ALA A 77 0.41 -6.91 -29.11
CA ALA A 77 1.62 -6.41 -29.74
C ALA A 77 2.85 -6.49 -28.81
N GLY A 78 2.67 -6.96 -27.57
CA GLY A 78 3.73 -7.07 -26.57
C GLY A 78 4.02 -5.75 -25.84
N ILE A 79 3.16 -4.74 -25.96
CA ILE A 79 3.29 -3.50 -25.19
C ILE A 79 2.91 -3.78 -23.75
N ALA A 80 3.81 -3.43 -22.83
CA ALA A 80 3.61 -3.65 -21.40
C ALA A 80 2.76 -2.54 -20.76
N TYR A 81 1.85 -2.97 -19.89
CA TYR A 81 0.97 -2.13 -19.10
C TYR A 81 1.01 -2.54 -17.63
N GLY A 82 0.64 -1.60 -16.77
CA GLY A 82 0.31 -1.83 -15.38
C GLY A 82 -1.01 -1.17 -15.01
N ALA A 83 -1.64 -1.71 -13.99
CA ALA A 83 -2.71 -1.06 -13.26
C ALA A 83 -2.60 -1.44 -11.78
N GLN A 84 -2.98 -0.52 -10.90
CA GLN A 84 -3.22 -0.83 -9.49
C GLN A 84 -4.58 -0.30 -9.04
N TRP A 85 -5.10 -0.93 -8.00
CA TRP A 85 -6.33 -0.56 -7.32
C TRP A 85 -6.14 -0.74 -5.82
N THR A 86 -6.42 0.31 -5.05
CA THR A 86 -6.31 0.27 -3.59
C THR A 86 -7.56 0.86 -2.97
N LEU A 87 -8.08 0.19 -1.95
CA LEU A 87 -9.08 0.71 -1.02
C LEU A 87 -8.54 0.60 0.39
N PHE A 88 -8.44 1.74 1.07
CA PHE A 88 -7.98 1.86 2.45
C PHE A 88 -9.15 2.28 3.35
N ARG A 89 -9.29 1.61 4.48
CA ARG A 89 -10.20 1.98 5.57
C ARG A 89 -9.41 2.46 6.77
N GLN A 90 -9.82 3.58 7.34
CA GLN A 90 -9.36 4.06 8.62
C GLN A 90 -10.51 4.40 9.55
N ALA A 91 -10.47 3.87 10.76
CA ALA A 91 -11.38 4.25 11.83
C ALA A 91 -10.84 5.48 12.59
N MET A 92 -11.67 6.52 12.72
CA MET A 92 -11.33 7.72 13.50
C MET A 92 -11.34 7.47 15.01
N GLN A 93 -12.22 6.58 15.47
CA GLN A 93 -12.40 6.23 16.88
C GLN A 93 -12.84 4.75 17.01
N PRO A 94 -12.51 4.09 18.13
CA PRO A 94 -12.97 2.73 18.39
C PRO A 94 -14.45 2.68 18.78
N GLY A 95 -15.02 1.48 18.80
CA GLY A 95 -16.38 1.21 19.29
C GLY A 95 -17.38 0.89 18.18
N ALA A 96 -18.64 0.71 18.59
CA ALA A 96 -19.74 0.31 17.72
C ALA A 96 -19.96 1.30 16.57
N GLN A 97 -20.24 0.78 15.37
CA GLN A 97 -20.46 1.59 14.18
C GLN A 97 -21.71 2.44 14.33
N GLN A 98 -21.56 3.76 14.17
CA GLN A 98 -22.69 4.68 14.10
C GLN A 98 -23.27 4.69 12.68
N GLU A 99 -24.54 5.08 12.56
CA GLU A 99 -25.23 5.17 11.27
C GLU A 99 -24.95 6.49 10.55
N GLY A 100 -25.08 6.48 9.22
CA GLY A 100 -24.97 7.68 8.38
C GLY A 100 -23.64 8.41 8.55
N TRP A 101 -23.70 9.74 8.51
CA TRP A 101 -22.53 10.62 8.62
C TRP A 101 -21.83 10.59 9.98
N ALA A 102 -22.46 10.01 11.01
CA ALA A 102 -21.83 9.84 12.30
C ALA A 102 -20.88 8.63 12.34
N ASN A 103 -20.95 7.77 11.31
CA ASN A 103 -20.06 6.63 11.17
C ASN A 103 -18.58 7.06 11.19
N GLN A 104 -17.82 6.36 12.01
CA GLN A 104 -16.42 6.67 12.31
C GLN A 104 -15.42 6.19 11.26
N GLN A 105 -15.86 5.49 10.20
CA GLN A 105 -14.98 5.01 9.14
C GLN A 105 -14.77 6.09 8.08
N ILE A 106 -13.53 6.21 7.63
CA ILE A 106 -13.13 6.95 6.45
C ILE A 106 -12.54 5.96 5.46
N TRP A 107 -12.90 6.13 4.20
CA TRP A 107 -12.40 5.35 3.09
C TRP A 107 -11.60 6.24 2.16
N MET A 108 -10.50 5.70 1.65
CA MET A 108 -9.68 6.30 0.60
C MET A 108 -9.46 5.27 -0.49
N GLY A 109 -9.72 5.65 -1.74
CA GLY A 109 -9.41 4.85 -2.90
C GLY A 109 -8.36 5.54 -3.76
N HIS A 110 -7.41 4.80 -4.29
CA HIS A 110 -6.56 5.28 -5.38
C HIS A 110 -6.34 4.18 -6.41
N ALA A 111 -6.25 4.60 -7.66
CA ALA A 111 -6.05 3.73 -8.80
C ALA A 111 -5.15 4.42 -9.82
N ALA A 112 -4.36 3.64 -10.55
CA ALA A 112 -3.48 4.14 -11.60
C ALA A 112 -3.36 3.14 -12.73
N VAL A 113 -2.88 3.65 -13.87
CA VAL A 113 -2.44 2.87 -15.02
C VAL A 113 -1.06 3.35 -15.46
N THR A 114 -0.25 2.42 -15.93
CA THR A 114 1.14 2.67 -16.32
C THR A 114 1.42 2.06 -17.69
N ARG A 115 2.08 2.82 -18.54
CA ARG A 115 2.80 2.37 -19.74
C ARG A 115 4.20 2.98 -19.69
N ALA A 116 5.13 2.49 -20.51
CA ALA A 116 6.52 2.94 -20.48
C ALA A 116 6.69 4.47 -20.58
N ASP A 117 5.80 5.14 -21.32
CA ASP A 117 5.81 6.57 -21.61
C ASP A 117 4.85 7.40 -20.73
N THR A 118 3.89 6.77 -20.04
CA THR A 118 2.84 7.50 -19.30
C THR A 118 2.43 6.78 -18.01
N HIS A 119 2.05 7.56 -17.01
CA HIS A 119 1.46 7.11 -15.76
C HIS A 119 0.31 8.06 -15.42
N ARG A 120 -0.88 7.50 -15.19
CA ARG A 120 -2.11 8.25 -14.82
C ARG A 120 -2.66 7.68 -13.55
N TYR A 121 -3.16 8.52 -12.66
CA TYR A 121 -3.73 8.10 -11.40
C TYR A 121 -4.89 8.99 -10.96
N SER A 122 -5.70 8.48 -10.05
CA SER A 122 -6.79 9.21 -9.39
C SER A 122 -6.89 8.78 -7.93
N GLU A 123 -7.41 9.68 -7.08
CA GLU A 123 -7.71 9.45 -5.66
C GLU A 123 -9.14 9.90 -5.36
N THR A 124 -9.82 9.18 -4.48
CA THR A 124 -11.15 9.55 -3.98
C THR A 124 -11.26 9.24 -2.48
N PHE A 125 -12.12 9.96 -1.79
CA PHE A 125 -12.40 9.80 -0.36
C PHE A 125 -13.90 9.69 -0.13
N ALA A 126 -14.29 8.82 0.80
CA ALA A 126 -15.68 8.64 1.18
C ALA A 126 -15.84 8.48 2.70
N ARG A 127 -17.00 8.90 3.21
CA ARG A 127 -17.40 8.56 4.58
C ARG A 127 -18.04 7.18 4.60
N GLY A 128 -17.78 6.42 5.66
CA GLY A 128 -18.55 5.22 5.96
C GLY A 128 -20.01 5.56 6.32
N GLY A 129 -20.86 4.54 6.38
CA GLY A 129 -22.24 4.65 6.86
C GLY A 129 -23.25 5.31 5.91
N VAL A 130 -22.80 5.90 4.79
CA VAL A 130 -23.67 6.57 3.81
C VAL A 130 -23.80 5.81 2.48
N GLY A 131 -23.22 4.60 2.38
CA GLY A 131 -23.30 3.74 1.20
C GLY A 131 -22.30 4.06 0.07
N GLN A 132 -21.56 5.16 0.17
CA GLN A 132 -20.60 5.60 -0.86
C GLN A 132 -19.37 4.69 -0.98
N ALA A 133 -18.95 4.07 0.11
CA ALA A 133 -17.86 3.10 0.15
C ALA A 133 -18.13 2.01 1.18
N GLY A 134 -17.56 0.83 0.96
CA GLY A 134 -17.73 -0.30 1.85
C GLY A 134 -17.12 -1.57 1.31
N VAL A 135 -17.20 -2.63 2.13
CA VAL A 135 -16.85 -3.99 1.75
C VAL A 135 -17.88 -4.96 2.30
N GLU A 136 -18.35 -5.87 1.44
CA GLU A 136 -19.22 -6.99 1.78
C GLU A 136 -18.46 -8.31 1.50
N PRO A 137 -18.45 -9.27 2.44
CA PRO A 137 -17.77 -10.55 2.22
C PRO A 137 -18.59 -11.51 1.33
N LYS A 138 -19.92 -11.37 1.26
CA LYS A 138 -20.80 -12.28 0.51
C LYS A 138 -22.08 -11.61 -0.01
N PRO A 139 -22.31 -11.56 -1.35
CA PRO A 139 -21.28 -11.77 -2.39
C PRO A 139 -20.13 -10.77 -2.18
N PHE A 140 -18.91 -11.17 -2.52
CA PHE A 140 -17.76 -10.30 -2.27
C PHE A 140 -17.87 -9.00 -3.08
N ARG A 141 -17.73 -7.86 -2.42
CA ARG A 141 -17.69 -6.54 -3.08
C ARG A 141 -16.93 -5.56 -2.22
N ALA A 142 -15.87 -4.95 -2.74
CA ALA A 142 -15.24 -3.77 -2.18
C ALA A 142 -15.45 -2.59 -3.14
N TRP A 143 -15.91 -1.44 -2.66
CA TRP A 143 -16.23 -0.29 -3.53
C TRP A 143 -15.96 1.06 -2.90
N ILE A 144 -15.77 2.05 -3.77
CA ILE A 144 -15.82 3.47 -3.47
C ILE A 144 -16.31 4.20 -4.72
N ASP A 145 -17.41 4.94 -4.60
CA ASP A 145 -18.11 5.56 -5.73
C ASP A 145 -18.44 4.52 -6.83
N SER A 146 -17.91 4.72 -8.04
CA SER A 146 -18.06 3.82 -9.19
C SER A 146 -16.96 2.77 -9.31
N TRP A 147 -15.92 2.82 -8.47
CA TRP A 147 -14.80 1.88 -8.50
C TRP A 147 -15.14 0.66 -7.66
N GLN A 148 -14.77 -0.53 -8.15
CA GLN A 148 -15.09 -1.76 -7.45
C GLN A 148 -14.09 -2.88 -7.70
N MET A 149 -13.93 -3.72 -6.69
CA MET A 149 -13.46 -5.09 -6.78
C MET A 149 -14.64 -6.00 -6.43
N ARG A 150 -15.23 -6.64 -7.43
CA ARG A 150 -16.51 -7.36 -7.31
C ARG A 150 -16.32 -8.84 -7.62
N GLY A 151 -16.84 -9.71 -6.74
CA GLY A 151 -16.94 -11.14 -6.98
C GLY A 151 -17.85 -11.46 -8.16
N LEU A 152 -17.44 -12.41 -8.99
CA LEU A 152 -18.22 -12.95 -10.10
C LEU A 152 -18.65 -14.38 -9.80
N ASP A 153 -19.88 -14.73 -10.13
CA ASP A 153 -20.40 -16.08 -9.89
C ASP A 153 -19.80 -17.13 -10.86
N PRO A 154 -19.45 -18.33 -10.37
CA PRO A 154 -19.36 -18.71 -8.96
C PRO A 154 -18.05 -18.21 -8.32
N ILE A 155 -18.14 -17.47 -7.21
CA ILE A 155 -16.98 -17.10 -6.38
C ILE A 155 -16.68 -18.19 -5.35
N GLY A 156 -15.40 -18.53 -5.17
CA GLY A 156 -14.98 -19.44 -4.11
C GLY A 156 -15.08 -18.78 -2.73
N ASP A 157 -15.56 -19.49 -1.71
CA ASP A 157 -15.57 -18.94 -0.34
C ASP A 157 -14.14 -18.85 0.24
N ASP A 158 -13.23 -19.76 -0.14
CA ASP A 158 -11.83 -19.82 0.31
C ASP A 158 -10.84 -19.08 -0.60
N SER A 159 -11.35 -18.38 -1.62
CA SER A 159 -10.55 -17.61 -2.58
C SER A 159 -11.33 -16.40 -3.07
N ILE A 160 -10.69 -15.25 -3.16
CA ILE A 160 -11.35 -14.04 -3.69
C ILE A 160 -11.32 -14.03 -5.23
N ALA A 161 -11.89 -15.05 -5.87
CA ALA A 161 -11.86 -15.24 -7.32
C ALA A 161 -13.07 -16.06 -7.81
N PRO A 162 -13.57 -15.81 -9.04
CA PRO A 162 -13.15 -14.76 -9.97
C PRO A 162 -13.64 -13.36 -9.57
N LEU A 163 -12.91 -12.33 -9.99
CA LEU A 163 -13.26 -10.92 -9.75
C LEU A 163 -13.41 -10.14 -11.06
N GLU A 164 -14.19 -9.07 -10.99
CA GLU A 164 -14.12 -7.92 -11.87
C GLU A 164 -13.58 -6.71 -11.09
N LEU A 165 -12.53 -6.09 -11.63
CA LEU A 165 -11.87 -4.92 -11.06
C LEU A 165 -12.06 -3.73 -12.00
N THR A 166 -12.67 -2.65 -11.49
CA THR A 166 -12.90 -1.42 -12.25
C THR A 166 -12.44 -0.19 -11.49
N ALA A 167 -11.82 0.74 -12.23
CA ALA A 167 -11.60 2.10 -11.81
C ALA A 167 -11.50 3.04 -13.01
N SER A 168 -11.68 4.32 -12.76
CA SER A 168 -11.60 5.37 -13.78
C SER A 168 -11.14 6.69 -13.16
N GLY A 169 -10.24 7.39 -13.84
CA GLY A 169 -9.91 8.80 -13.60
C GLY A 169 -10.34 9.67 -14.76
N THR A 170 -9.80 10.89 -14.82
CA THR A 170 -10.09 11.85 -15.89
C THR A 170 -9.67 11.36 -17.28
N ASP A 171 -8.54 10.66 -17.38
CA ASP A 171 -7.89 10.30 -18.64
C ASP A 171 -7.49 8.81 -18.71
N PHE A 172 -8.03 7.99 -17.80
CA PHE A 172 -7.86 6.56 -17.83
C PHE A 172 -9.07 5.81 -17.29
N SER A 173 -9.22 4.56 -17.71
CA SER A 173 -10.11 3.60 -17.07
C SER A 173 -9.64 2.18 -17.33
N TYR A 174 -10.12 1.25 -16.53
CA TYR A 174 -9.94 -0.17 -16.80
C TYR A 174 -11.10 -1.02 -16.30
N THR A 175 -11.27 -2.16 -16.95
CA THR A 175 -12.15 -3.24 -16.51
C THR A 175 -11.38 -4.53 -16.74
N LEU A 176 -11.03 -5.19 -15.64
CA LEU A 176 -10.17 -6.36 -15.63
C LEU A 176 -10.89 -7.52 -14.95
N ARG A 177 -10.96 -8.67 -15.61
CA ARG A 177 -11.33 -9.94 -14.99
C ARG A 177 -10.09 -10.58 -14.40
N LEU A 178 -10.18 -11.00 -13.13
CA LEU A 178 -9.11 -11.67 -12.41
C LEU A 178 -9.57 -13.08 -12.01
N ASP A 179 -8.95 -14.10 -12.58
CA ASP A 179 -9.22 -15.51 -12.29
C ASP A 179 -8.06 -16.12 -11.50
N ALA A 180 -8.35 -16.93 -10.48
CA ALA A 180 -7.34 -17.69 -9.75
C ALA A 180 -7.75 -19.16 -9.63
N ASP A 181 -6.78 -20.05 -9.77
CA ASP A 181 -6.93 -21.51 -9.70
C ASP A 181 -6.20 -22.12 -8.50
N ARG A 182 -5.74 -21.28 -7.58
CA ARG A 182 -4.98 -21.65 -6.38
C ARG A 182 -5.49 -20.91 -5.16
N ALA A 183 -5.34 -21.54 -4.00
CA ALA A 183 -5.68 -20.96 -2.72
C ALA A 183 -4.89 -19.66 -2.44
N LEU A 184 -5.48 -18.82 -1.60
CA LEU A 184 -4.79 -17.68 -1.00
C LEU A 184 -3.62 -18.14 -0.12
N VAL A 185 -2.73 -17.21 0.19
CA VAL A 185 -1.52 -17.44 0.96
C VAL A 185 -1.54 -16.56 2.20
N LEU A 186 -1.52 -17.17 3.38
CA LEU A 186 -1.34 -16.44 4.63
C LEU A 186 0.12 -15.97 4.74
N GLN A 187 0.32 -14.70 5.07
CA GLN A 187 1.64 -14.10 5.24
C GLN A 187 2.15 -14.28 6.67
N GLY A 188 3.47 -14.29 6.88
CA GLY A 188 4.04 -14.45 8.21
C GLY A 188 3.70 -15.80 8.85
N ASP A 189 3.47 -15.79 10.17
CA ASP A 189 3.12 -16.99 10.93
C ASP A 189 1.61 -17.16 10.98
N GLY A 190 1.06 -17.98 10.07
CA GLY A 190 -0.39 -18.25 10.00
C GLY A 190 -1.23 -16.99 9.74
N GLY A 191 -0.68 -16.00 9.03
CA GLY A 191 -1.33 -14.72 8.76
C GLY A 191 -0.96 -13.62 9.76
N TYR A 192 -0.24 -13.93 10.84
CA TYR A 192 0.36 -12.93 11.72
C TYR A 192 1.71 -12.46 11.13
N SER A 193 1.72 -11.25 10.55
CA SER A 193 2.89 -10.68 9.88
C SER A 193 3.53 -9.58 10.74
N LYS A 194 4.78 -9.80 11.17
CA LYS A 194 5.56 -8.80 11.91
C LYS A 194 6.09 -7.73 10.97
N LYS A 195 6.03 -6.47 11.41
CA LYS A 195 6.51 -5.28 10.68
C LYS A 195 7.74 -4.63 11.29
N SER A 196 8.06 -4.98 12.54
CA SER A 196 9.27 -4.51 13.21
C SER A 196 9.64 -5.46 14.36
N GLU A 197 10.89 -5.37 14.81
CA GLU A 197 11.37 -6.06 16.02
C GLU A 197 10.69 -5.55 17.31
N ARG A 198 10.03 -4.38 17.25
CA ARG A 198 9.35 -3.76 18.39
C ARG A 198 7.90 -4.24 18.56
N GLY A 199 7.52 -5.31 17.87
CA GLY A 199 6.24 -6.00 18.06
C GLY A 199 5.07 -5.41 17.28
N GLN A 200 5.31 -4.52 16.32
CA GLN A 200 4.24 -4.12 15.39
C GLN A 200 3.92 -5.28 14.46
N ALA A 201 2.65 -5.58 14.29
CA ALA A 201 2.19 -6.66 13.42
C ALA A 201 0.87 -6.32 12.72
N SER A 202 0.53 -7.12 11.72
CA SER A 202 -0.72 -7.05 10.99
C SER A 202 -1.22 -8.45 10.68
N TYR A 203 -2.53 -8.60 10.56
CA TYR A 203 -3.10 -9.79 9.96
C TYR A 203 -3.09 -9.62 8.45
N TYR A 204 -2.54 -10.59 7.72
CA TYR A 204 -2.16 -10.40 6.34
C TYR A 204 -2.24 -11.72 5.53
N TYR A 205 -2.92 -11.65 4.38
CA TYR A 205 -2.86 -12.69 3.35
C TYR A 205 -2.84 -12.08 1.95
N SER A 206 -2.49 -12.92 0.96
CA SER A 206 -2.41 -12.53 -0.45
C SER A 206 -3.09 -13.54 -1.36
N GLN A 207 -3.55 -13.08 -2.52
CA GLN A 207 -3.93 -13.93 -3.67
C GLN A 207 -2.95 -13.64 -4.82
N PRO A 208 -1.82 -14.36 -4.91
CA PRO A 208 -0.71 -14.02 -5.82
C PRO A 208 -0.78 -14.72 -7.19
N TYR A 209 -1.86 -15.45 -7.45
CA TYR A 209 -2.00 -16.35 -8.60
C TYR A 209 -3.00 -15.89 -9.65
N PHE A 210 -3.41 -14.62 -9.61
CA PHE A 210 -4.40 -14.13 -10.57
C PHE A 210 -3.85 -14.13 -11.99
N LYS A 211 -4.65 -14.66 -12.92
CA LYS A 211 -4.57 -14.43 -14.36
C LYS A 211 -5.54 -13.31 -14.70
N VAL A 212 -5.10 -12.38 -15.54
CA VAL A 212 -5.87 -11.19 -15.89
C VAL A 212 -6.23 -11.21 -17.36
N ALA A 213 -7.46 -10.81 -17.68
CA ALA A 213 -7.88 -10.44 -19.03
C ALA A 213 -8.83 -9.24 -18.95
N GLY A 214 -8.78 -8.32 -19.92
CA GLY A 214 -9.71 -7.20 -19.97
C GLY A 214 -9.19 -6.04 -20.81
N SER A 215 -9.61 -4.83 -20.47
CA SER A 215 -9.23 -3.62 -21.20
C SER A 215 -8.74 -2.51 -20.30
N ILE A 216 -7.72 -1.79 -20.78
CA ILE A 216 -7.26 -0.52 -20.23
C ILE A 216 -7.44 0.56 -21.30
N THR A 217 -7.93 1.73 -20.91
CA THR A 217 -7.96 2.93 -21.76
C THR A 217 -7.06 3.98 -21.13
N ILE A 218 -6.15 4.56 -21.93
CA ILE A 218 -5.32 5.71 -21.54
C ILE A 218 -5.40 6.76 -22.65
N ASP A 219 -5.73 8.00 -22.31
CA ASP A 219 -5.90 9.11 -23.28
C ASP A 219 -6.85 8.71 -24.44
N ASP A 220 -8.02 8.15 -24.09
CA ASP A 220 -9.06 7.64 -25.01
C ASP A 220 -8.63 6.50 -25.96
N LYS A 221 -7.47 5.87 -25.71
CA LYS A 221 -6.97 4.74 -26.51
C LYS A 221 -7.15 3.41 -25.74
N PRO A 222 -8.14 2.58 -26.10
CA PRO A 222 -8.33 1.29 -25.49
C PRO A 222 -7.28 0.28 -25.97
N ALA A 223 -6.83 -0.58 -25.06
CA ALA A 223 -5.97 -1.73 -25.31
C ALA A 223 -6.57 -2.96 -24.63
N GLN A 224 -6.72 -4.06 -25.38
CA GLN A 224 -7.04 -5.36 -24.82
C GLN A 224 -5.76 -5.96 -24.23
N VAL A 225 -5.83 -6.39 -22.98
CA VAL A 225 -4.67 -6.80 -22.20
C VAL A 225 -4.90 -8.13 -21.51
N THR A 226 -3.82 -8.88 -21.36
CA THR A 226 -3.76 -10.08 -20.52
C THR A 226 -2.53 -10.04 -19.63
N GLY A 227 -2.51 -10.80 -18.54
CA GLY A 227 -1.33 -10.86 -17.70
C GLY A 227 -1.56 -11.51 -16.35
N ARG A 228 -0.87 -10.98 -15.33
CA ARG A 228 -0.89 -11.49 -13.95
C ARG A 228 -1.27 -10.37 -12.99
N ALA A 229 -1.84 -10.76 -11.86
CA ALA A 229 -2.09 -9.84 -10.76
C ALA A 229 -1.75 -10.46 -9.41
N TRP A 230 -1.54 -9.58 -8.45
CA TRP A 230 -1.35 -9.88 -7.05
C TRP A 230 -2.34 -9.06 -6.23
N MET A 231 -3.04 -9.71 -5.30
CA MET A 231 -3.84 -9.01 -4.30
C MET A 231 -3.29 -9.22 -2.90
N ASP A 232 -3.30 -8.15 -2.11
CA ASP A 232 -3.04 -8.14 -0.69
C ASP A 232 -4.25 -7.70 0.13
N ARG A 233 -4.37 -8.31 1.30
CA ARG A 233 -5.37 -8.01 2.32
C ARG A 233 -4.72 -7.94 3.68
N GLU A 234 -4.79 -6.76 4.27
CA GLU A 234 -4.09 -6.53 5.53
C GLU A 234 -4.86 -5.59 6.44
N TRP A 235 -4.79 -5.84 7.76
CA TRP A 235 -5.36 -4.97 8.77
C TRP A 235 -4.59 -4.99 10.09
N SER A 236 -4.62 -3.88 10.81
CA SER A 236 -4.02 -3.72 12.13
C SER A 236 -4.59 -2.53 12.91
N SER A 237 -4.13 -2.35 14.14
CA SER A 237 -4.44 -1.16 14.95
C SER A 237 -3.20 -0.39 15.38
N GLN A 238 -2.03 -0.87 15.01
CA GLN A 238 -0.76 -0.25 15.30
C GLN A 238 -0.31 0.50 14.06
N PRO A 239 -0.30 1.83 14.13
CA PRO A 239 0.25 2.58 13.05
C PRO A 239 1.77 2.44 12.94
N LEU A 240 2.34 2.99 11.86
CA LEU A 240 3.78 3.20 11.80
C LEU A 240 4.23 4.07 12.98
N THR A 241 5.36 3.74 13.60
CA THR A 241 5.93 4.54 14.69
C THR A 241 6.54 5.82 14.14
N SER A 242 6.72 6.84 14.98
CA SER A 242 7.25 8.15 14.58
C SER A 242 8.67 8.09 14.01
N ASP A 243 9.42 7.03 14.28
CA ASP A 243 10.75 6.80 13.72
C ASP A 243 10.74 6.00 12.41
N GLN A 244 9.58 5.56 11.93
CA GLN A 244 9.41 4.92 10.64
C GLN A 244 9.13 5.96 9.56
N THR A 245 10.03 6.05 8.58
CA THR A 245 10.01 7.10 7.56
C THR A 245 9.19 6.71 6.32
N GLY A 246 8.89 5.43 6.15
CA GLY A 246 8.07 4.86 5.08
C GLY A 246 8.48 3.43 4.78
N TRP A 247 7.93 2.82 3.72
CA TRP A 247 8.26 1.46 3.32
C TRP A 247 8.60 1.35 1.83
N ASP A 248 9.25 0.25 1.49
CA ASP A 248 9.47 -0.25 0.13
C ASP A 248 8.87 -1.65 0.09
N TRP A 249 7.89 -1.91 -0.77
CA TRP A 249 7.19 -3.18 -0.89
C TRP A 249 7.28 -3.70 -2.33
N LEU A 250 7.49 -5.01 -2.48
CA LEU A 250 7.55 -5.70 -3.75
C LEU A 250 6.68 -6.96 -3.73
N SER A 251 5.93 -7.16 -4.81
CA SER A 251 5.36 -8.47 -5.16
C SER A 251 5.96 -8.91 -6.48
N LEU A 252 6.51 -10.13 -6.53
CA LEU A 252 7.19 -10.64 -7.69
C LEU A 252 6.55 -11.95 -8.16
N HIS A 253 6.32 -12.03 -9.46
CA HIS A 253 5.97 -13.24 -10.18
C HIS A 253 7.21 -13.75 -10.94
N LEU A 254 7.82 -14.81 -10.43
CA LEU A 254 8.94 -15.46 -11.11
C LEU A 254 8.43 -16.28 -12.31
N ASN A 255 9.29 -16.45 -13.31
CA ASN A 255 8.98 -17.18 -14.54
C ASN A 255 8.75 -18.67 -14.26
N GLU A 256 9.48 -19.23 -13.31
CA GLU A 256 9.49 -20.63 -12.92
C GLU A 256 8.23 -21.02 -12.09
N GLY A 257 7.48 -20.04 -11.62
CA GLY A 257 6.18 -20.22 -10.98
C GLY A 257 6.14 -19.78 -9.52
N GLU A 258 7.29 -19.58 -8.90
CA GLU A 258 7.43 -19.01 -7.57
C GLU A 258 6.88 -17.58 -7.51
N LYS A 259 6.58 -17.15 -6.29
CA LYS A 259 6.15 -15.81 -5.97
C LYS A 259 6.96 -15.32 -4.78
N LEU A 260 7.26 -14.03 -4.74
CA LEU A 260 7.95 -13.41 -3.62
C LEU A 260 7.23 -12.13 -3.23
N MET A 261 6.73 -12.08 -2.00
CA MET A 261 6.40 -10.82 -1.34
C MET A 261 7.60 -10.39 -0.51
N LEU A 262 7.99 -9.13 -0.61
CA LEU A 262 9.11 -8.58 0.12
C LEU A 262 8.79 -7.16 0.56
N PHE A 263 9.13 -6.79 1.79
CA PHE A 263 9.12 -5.39 2.18
C PHE A 263 10.32 -5.00 3.03
N ARG A 264 10.61 -3.70 2.99
CA ARG A 264 11.53 -3.00 3.87
C ARG A 264 10.78 -1.86 4.53
N LEU A 265 10.75 -1.86 5.85
CA LEU A 265 10.28 -0.72 6.63
C LEU A 265 11.48 0.13 7.01
N ARG A 266 11.50 1.38 6.54
CA ARG A 266 12.63 2.28 6.74
C ARG A 266 12.51 3.01 8.07
N GLN A 267 13.62 3.09 8.79
CA GLN A 267 13.72 3.75 10.08
C GLN A 267 14.69 4.93 10.01
N ALA A 268 14.44 5.96 10.83
CA ALA A 268 15.28 7.15 10.90
C ALA A 268 16.72 6.87 11.36
N ASP A 269 16.93 5.79 12.12
CA ASP A 269 18.24 5.33 12.58
C ASP A 269 18.99 4.47 11.55
N GLY A 270 18.36 4.17 10.40
CA GLY A 270 18.91 3.31 9.35
C GLY A 270 18.79 1.82 9.60
N ASN A 271 18.32 1.38 10.79
CA ASN A 271 18.12 -0.03 11.14
C ASN A 271 16.83 -0.58 10.52
N ASN A 272 16.74 -0.50 9.20
CA ASN A 272 15.54 -0.87 8.45
C ASN A 272 15.17 -2.34 8.72
N TYR A 273 13.89 -2.58 9.02
CA TYR A 273 13.34 -3.93 9.14
C TYR A 273 13.01 -4.48 7.75
N ARG A 274 13.27 -5.76 7.52
CA ARG A 274 12.96 -6.46 6.26
C ARG A 274 12.26 -7.77 6.54
N SER A 275 11.31 -8.12 5.70
CA SER A 275 10.63 -9.41 5.78
C SER A 275 10.14 -9.79 4.40
N GLY A 276 10.08 -11.08 4.14
CA GLY A 276 9.54 -11.58 2.89
C GLY A 276 8.91 -12.94 3.05
N ASN A 277 8.17 -13.35 2.03
CA ASN A 277 7.56 -14.67 1.98
C ASN A 277 7.79 -15.25 0.58
N TRP A 278 8.58 -16.33 0.54
CA TRP A 278 8.82 -17.09 -0.67
C TRP A 278 7.73 -18.15 -0.82
N ILE A 279 7.00 -18.10 -1.93
CA ILE A 279 5.83 -18.93 -2.15
C ILE A 279 6.13 -19.85 -3.33
N LEU A 280 6.18 -21.15 -3.06
CA LEU A 280 6.42 -22.17 -4.07
C LEU A 280 5.22 -22.28 -5.02
N PRO A 281 5.39 -22.85 -6.22
CA PRO A 281 4.28 -23.03 -7.16
C PRO A 281 3.11 -23.84 -6.57
N ALA A 282 3.41 -24.74 -5.64
CA ALA A 282 2.42 -25.56 -4.93
C ALA A 282 1.70 -24.84 -3.77
N GLY A 283 1.98 -23.55 -3.51
CA GLY A 283 1.34 -22.76 -2.44
C GLY A 283 2.01 -22.86 -1.07
N LYS A 284 2.96 -23.77 -0.88
CA LYS A 284 3.78 -23.83 0.34
C LYS A 284 4.67 -22.60 0.43
N THR A 285 4.75 -22.03 1.63
CA THR A 285 5.52 -20.82 1.92
C THR A 285 6.80 -21.09 2.70
N GLU A 286 7.77 -20.21 2.54
CA GLU A 286 8.98 -20.09 3.34
C GLU A 286 9.17 -18.63 3.75
N GLN A 287 9.05 -18.36 5.05
CA GLN A 287 9.24 -17.02 5.61
C GLN A 287 10.71 -16.61 5.53
N LEU A 288 10.96 -15.35 5.18
CA LEU A 288 12.28 -14.77 5.09
C LEU A 288 12.49 -13.74 6.20
N ALA A 289 13.57 -13.89 6.96
CA ALA A 289 13.93 -12.95 8.03
C ALA A 289 14.78 -11.79 7.49
N SER A 290 14.88 -10.70 8.26
CA SER A 290 15.63 -9.49 7.85
C SER A 290 17.10 -9.75 7.49
N ALA A 291 17.72 -10.74 8.14
CA ALA A 291 19.13 -11.09 7.93
C ALA A 291 19.37 -11.82 6.59
N ASP A 292 18.33 -12.39 6.00
CA ASP A 292 18.43 -13.12 4.75
C ASP A 292 18.28 -12.23 3.51
N ILE A 293 17.84 -10.99 3.71
CA ILE A 293 17.36 -10.11 2.65
C ILE A 293 18.29 -8.92 2.51
N GLU A 294 18.83 -8.75 1.31
CA GLU A 294 19.53 -7.54 0.88
C GLU A 294 18.69 -6.78 -0.15
N MET A 295 18.47 -5.48 0.09
CA MET A 295 17.77 -4.58 -0.83
C MET A 295 18.59 -3.32 -1.05
N THR A 296 19.19 -3.19 -2.23
CA THR A 296 20.11 -2.10 -2.56
C THR A 296 19.57 -1.27 -3.73
N PRO A 297 19.31 0.04 -3.55
CA PRO A 297 19.02 0.92 -4.68
C PRO A 297 20.18 0.98 -5.68
N THR A 298 19.90 0.89 -6.97
CA THR A 298 20.90 0.93 -8.05
C THR A 298 20.74 2.11 -9.00
N ALA A 299 19.54 2.69 -9.10
CA ALA A 299 19.31 3.94 -9.83
C ALA A 299 18.23 4.80 -9.16
N PHE A 300 18.33 6.11 -9.39
CA PHE A 300 17.41 7.10 -8.83
C PHE A 300 16.83 7.99 -9.91
N THR A 301 15.61 8.46 -9.71
CA THR A 301 14.95 9.47 -10.55
C THR A 301 14.57 10.68 -9.71
N GLU A 302 14.87 11.87 -10.20
CA GLU A 302 14.42 13.12 -9.59
C GLU A 302 12.96 13.39 -9.99
N ILE A 303 12.08 13.51 -9.01
CA ILE A 303 10.64 13.76 -9.16
C ILE A 303 10.23 14.83 -8.16
N GLU A 304 9.74 15.98 -8.64
CA GLU A 304 9.29 17.08 -7.77
C GLU A 304 10.33 17.49 -6.71
N GLY A 305 11.63 17.47 -7.06
CA GLY A 305 12.74 17.79 -6.15
C GLY A 305 13.10 16.68 -5.15
N ARG A 306 12.58 15.47 -5.33
CA ARG A 306 12.89 14.28 -4.52
C ARG A 306 13.67 13.27 -5.33
N LYS A 307 14.65 12.64 -4.69
CA LYS A 307 15.46 11.58 -5.26
C LYS A 307 14.87 10.21 -4.94
N ILE A 308 14.12 9.63 -5.88
CA ILE A 308 13.39 8.38 -5.69
C ILE A 308 14.21 7.18 -6.19
N PRO A 309 14.45 6.12 -5.39
CA PRO A 309 15.17 4.92 -5.83
C PRO A 309 14.27 4.02 -6.67
N VAL A 310 14.35 4.11 -8.00
CA VAL A 310 13.41 3.42 -8.89
C VAL A 310 13.91 2.08 -9.41
N ALA A 311 15.21 1.80 -9.29
CA ALA A 311 15.82 0.51 -9.64
C ALA A 311 16.56 -0.08 -8.44
N TRP A 312 16.55 -1.40 -8.34
CA TRP A 312 16.97 -2.12 -7.15
C TRP A 312 17.68 -3.42 -7.48
N ARG A 313 18.70 -3.75 -6.69
CA ARG A 313 19.24 -5.10 -6.59
C ARG A 313 18.68 -5.77 -5.34
N ILE A 314 18.09 -6.95 -5.52
CA ILE A 314 17.57 -7.78 -4.44
C ILE A 314 18.37 -9.07 -4.38
N ALA A 315 18.87 -9.44 -3.20
CA ALA A 315 19.56 -10.72 -3.00
C ALA A 315 19.04 -11.45 -1.76
N ILE A 316 18.83 -12.76 -1.92
CA ILE A 316 18.48 -13.71 -0.86
C ILE A 316 19.38 -14.95 -1.04
N PRO A 317 20.61 -14.95 -0.48
CA PRO A 317 21.63 -15.95 -0.79
C PRO A 317 21.20 -17.41 -0.55
N ARG A 318 20.42 -17.69 0.51
CA ARG A 318 19.95 -19.06 0.79
C ARG A 318 18.98 -19.62 -0.24
N LEU A 319 18.37 -18.74 -1.05
CA LEU A 319 17.52 -19.11 -2.19
C LEU A 319 18.28 -19.05 -3.52
N ALA A 320 19.60 -18.81 -3.49
CA ALA A 320 20.40 -18.50 -4.68
C ALA A 320 19.80 -17.36 -5.54
N LEU A 321 19.06 -16.44 -4.90
CA LEU A 321 18.40 -15.33 -5.57
C LEU A 321 19.27 -14.09 -5.52
N SER A 322 19.55 -13.54 -6.69
CA SER A 322 20.17 -12.25 -6.95
C SER A 322 19.60 -11.69 -8.24
N ILE A 323 18.83 -10.61 -8.15
CA ILE A 323 18.08 -10.03 -9.26
C ILE A 323 18.24 -8.50 -9.30
N GLU A 324 18.21 -7.96 -10.51
CA GLU A 324 18.18 -6.52 -10.80
C GLU A 324 16.77 -6.16 -11.30
N CYS A 325 16.07 -5.32 -10.53
CA CYS A 325 14.72 -4.82 -10.79
C CYS A 325 14.79 -3.47 -11.51
N SER A 326 14.01 -3.31 -12.56
CA SER A 326 13.88 -2.07 -13.34
C SER A 326 12.41 -1.70 -13.54
N PRO A 327 12.04 -0.42 -13.40
CA PRO A 327 10.66 0.02 -13.55
C PRO A 327 10.24 0.04 -15.01
N LEU A 328 8.97 -0.27 -15.29
CA LEU A 328 8.37 -0.03 -16.60
C LEU A 328 8.40 1.47 -16.94
N ASN A 329 8.08 2.30 -15.96
CA ASN A 329 8.14 3.75 -16.05
C ASN A 329 8.76 4.32 -14.77
N ALA A 330 9.92 4.95 -14.90
CA ALA A 330 10.66 5.54 -13.78
C ALA A 330 9.89 6.68 -13.08
N ARG A 331 8.88 7.26 -13.74
CA ARG A 331 8.03 8.35 -13.24
C ARG A 331 6.64 7.87 -12.83
N SER A 332 6.52 6.64 -12.33
CA SER A 332 5.27 6.12 -11.75
C SER A 332 4.98 6.73 -10.37
N TRP A 333 4.91 8.07 -10.34
CA TRP A 333 4.70 8.88 -9.14
C TRP A 333 3.23 9.25 -9.00
N MET A 334 2.68 8.98 -7.82
CA MET A 334 1.34 9.35 -7.43
C MET A 334 1.41 10.53 -6.46
N ALA A 335 1.18 11.74 -6.98
CA ALA A 335 1.09 12.95 -6.16
C ALA A 335 -0.31 13.13 -5.54
N THR A 336 -0.84 12.04 -4.98
CA THR A 336 -2.07 11.99 -4.18
C THR A 336 -1.88 12.64 -2.81
N SER A 337 -2.93 12.72 -1.99
CA SER A 337 -2.87 13.33 -0.66
C SER A 337 -1.79 12.68 0.21
N PHE A 338 -1.63 11.38 0.08
CA PHE A 338 -0.45 10.64 0.52
C PHE A 338 0.37 10.27 -0.72
N ARG A 339 1.67 10.56 -0.70
CA ARG A 339 2.51 10.38 -1.90
C ARG A 339 3.08 8.97 -1.96
N TYR A 340 3.02 8.39 -3.14
CA TYR A 340 3.56 7.07 -3.44
C TYR A 340 4.41 7.13 -4.71
N TRP A 341 5.44 6.30 -4.79
CA TRP A 341 5.91 5.79 -6.07
C TRP A 341 5.37 4.37 -6.20
N GLU A 342 4.60 4.10 -7.25
CA GLU A 342 3.95 2.81 -7.44
C GLU A 342 3.91 2.42 -8.91
N GLY A 343 4.61 1.35 -9.28
CA GLY A 343 4.62 0.94 -10.68
C GLY A 343 5.09 -0.50 -10.93
N PRO A 344 4.75 -1.03 -12.12
CA PRO A 344 5.25 -2.31 -12.58
C PRO A 344 6.77 -2.29 -12.70
N ILE A 345 7.38 -3.40 -12.33
CA ILE A 345 8.80 -3.66 -12.52
C ILE A 345 8.99 -4.96 -13.31
N SER A 346 10.13 -5.08 -13.96
CA SER A 346 10.67 -6.35 -14.47
C SER A 346 12.00 -6.63 -13.79
N PHE A 347 12.41 -7.89 -13.72
CA PHE A 347 13.68 -8.25 -13.13
C PHE A 347 14.38 -9.37 -13.89
N ARG A 348 15.72 -9.38 -13.80
CA ARG A 348 16.62 -10.36 -14.40
C ARG A 348 17.81 -10.65 -13.49
N GLY A 349 18.55 -11.72 -13.77
CA GLY A 349 19.75 -12.11 -13.02
C GLY A 349 19.78 -13.63 -12.85
N SER A 350 19.88 -14.09 -11.61
CA SER A 350 19.67 -15.50 -11.25
C SER A 350 18.27 -16.02 -11.63
N HIS A 351 17.27 -15.14 -11.63
CA HIS A 351 15.88 -15.44 -11.95
C HIS A 351 15.32 -14.31 -12.84
N GLY A 352 14.28 -14.61 -13.59
CA GLY A 352 13.54 -13.64 -14.41
C GLY A 352 12.09 -13.54 -14.00
N GLY A 353 11.48 -12.38 -14.26
CA GLY A 353 10.05 -12.19 -14.03
C GLY A 353 9.60 -10.75 -14.04
N VAL A 354 8.39 -10.56 -13.54
CA VAL A 354 7.70 -9.26 -13.43
C VAL A 354 7.12 -9.09 -12.04
N GLY A 355 6.84 -7.86 -11.66
CA GLY A 355 6.24 -7.59 -10.36
C GLY A 355 5.80 -6.15 -10.22
N TYR A 356 5.55 -5.75 -8.98
CA TYR A 356 5.22 -4.38 -8.63
C TYR A 356 6.15 -3.88 -7.53
N LEU A 357 6.43 -2.58 -7.54
CA LEU A 357 7.15 -1.89 -6.48
C LEU A 357 6.27 -0.73 -5.99
N GLU A 358 6.05 -0.68 -4.69
CA GLU A 358 5.43 0.43 -3.97
C GLU A 358 6.46 1.02 -3.01
N MET A 359 6.53 2.35 -2.98
CA MET A 359 7.37 3.08 -2.04
C MET A 359 6.64 4.30 -1.51
N THR A 360 6.67 4.47 -0.20
CA THR A 360 6.14 5.66 0.49
C THR A 360 7.26 6.43 1.16
N GLY A 361 7.02 7.66 1.60
CA GLY A 361 7.93 8.35 2.53
C GLY A 361 9.30 8.76 1.96
N TYR A 362 9.33 9.16 0.69
CA TYR A 362 10.47 9.76 0.00
C TYR A 362 10.27 11.25 -0.32
#